data_AF-A0A960ABP7-F1
#
_entry.id   AF-A0A960ABP7-F1
#
_cell.length_a   1.000
_cell.length_b   1.000
_cell.length_c   1.000
_cell.angle_alpha   90.00
_cell.angle_beta   90.00
_cell.angle_gamma   90.00
#
_symmetry.space_group_name_H-M   'P 1'
#
loop_
_entity.id
_entity.type
_entity.pdbx_description
1 polymer ?
#
loop_
_entity_poly.entity_id
_entity_poly.type
_entity_poly.pdbx_seq_one_letter_code
_entity_poly.pdbx_strand_id
1 'polypeptide(L)' 'KDAELIGVPTIVVVGKGLADGTIEVKDRRTGEREDVAADHVVDHLVRLVRS' A
#
# COMPACT_ATOMS: atom_id res chain seq x y z
N LYS A 1 2.13 -12.70 1.46
CA LYS A 1 1.39 -13.81 2.11
C LYS A 1 1.42 -13.65 3.64
N ASP A 2 2.56 -13.35 4.25
CA ASP A 2 2.66 -13.26 5.71
C ASP A 2 1.89 -12.09 6.34
N ALA A 3 1.91 -10.92 5.70
CA ALA A 3 1.17 -9.73 6.17
C ALA A 3 -0.35 -9.97 6.28
N GLU A 4 -0.92 -10.79 5.39
CA GLU A 4 -2.35 -11.12 5.41
C GLU A 4 -2.69 -12.10 6.54
N LEU A 5 -1.76 -13.02 6.84
CA LEU A 5 -1.87 -14.03 7.90
C LEU A 5 -1.79 -13.41 9.29
N ILE A 6 -0.92 -12.41 9.48
CA ILE A 6 -0.78 -11.70 10.78
C ILE A 6 -1.77 -10.54 10.93
N GLY A 7 -2.64 -10.32 9.95
CA GLY A 7 -3.73 -9.34 10.06
C GLY A 7 -3.31 -7.88 9.88
N VAL A 8 -2.23 -7.59 9.13
CA VAL A 8 -1.86 -6.20 8.84
C VAL A 8 -2.97 -5.54 8.00
N PRO A 9 -3.52 -4.38 8.42
CA PRO A 9 -4.63 -3.75 7.73
C PRO A 9 -4.22 -3.21 6.35
N THR A 10 -3.02 -2.64 6.24
CA THR A 10 -2.50 -1.98 5.04
C THR A 10 -1.23 -2.68 4.59
N ILE A 11 -1.17 -3.07 3.32
CA ILE A 11 -0.02 -3.76 2.72
C ILE A 11 0.55 -2.87 1.64
N VAL A 12 1.84 -2.57 1.74
CA VAL A 12 2.57 -1.77 0.73
C VAL A 12 3.52 -2.69 -0.01
N VAL A 13 3.42 -2.71 -1.34
CA VAL A 13 4.25 -3.55 -2.19
C VAL A 13 5.09 -2.68 -3.12
N VAL A 14 6.39 -2.71 -2.89
CA VAL A 14 7.37 -2.12 -3.81
C VAL A 14 7.82 -3.20 -4.78
N GLY A 15 7.35 -3.12 -6.02
CA GLY A 15 7.61 -4.11 -7.06
C GLY A 15 8.07 -3.48 -8.37
N LYS A 16 7.70 -4.11 -9.49
CA LYS A 16 8.06 -3.64 -10.84
C LYS A 16 7.58 -2.22 -11.16
N GLY A 17 6.45 -1.79 -10.58
CA GLY A 17 5.87 -0.45 -10.79
C GLY A 17 6.77 0.68 -10.30
N LEU A 18 7.76 0.40 -9.45
CA LEU A 18 8.71 1.41 -9.02
C LEU A 18 9.53 1.98 -10.19
N ALA A 19 9.80 1.18 -11.24
CA ALA A 19 10.45 1.66 -12.45
C ALA A 19 9.61 2.72 -13.19
N ASP A 20 8.28 2.65 -13.03
CA ASP A 20 7.31 3.60 -13.57
C ASP A 20 6.90 4.67 -12.52
N GLY A 21 7.55 4.67 -11.35
CA GLY A 21 7.32 5.65 -10.28
C GLY A 21 6.11 5.37 -9.40
N THR A 22 5.58 4.14 -9.37
CA THR A 22 4.40 3.78 -8.55
C THR A 22 4.69 2.69 -7.52
N ILE A 23 3.89 2.68 -6.46
CA ILE A 23 3.89 1.71 -5.37
C ILE A 23 2.44 1.23 -5.16
N GLU A 24 2.23 -0.08 -5.07
CA GLU A 24 0.92 -0.67 -4.81
C GLU A 24 0.61 -0.59 -3.31
N VAL A 25 -0.54 0.00 -2.97
CA VAL A 25 -1.11 0.00 -1.61
C VAL A 25 -2.37 -0.85 -1.64
N LYS A 26 -2.49 -1.77 -0.68
CA LYS A 26 -3.58 -2.73 -0.58
C LYS A 26 -4.26 -2.67 0.78
N ASP A 27 -5.59 -2.58 0.77
CA ASP A 27 -6.43 -2.80 1.95
C ASP A 27 -6.72 -4.30 2.08
N ARG A 28 -6.32 -4.90 3.21
CA ARG A 28 -6.56 -6.33 3.48
C ARG A 28 -8.04 -6.65 3.63
N ARG A 29 -8.81 -5.77 4.29
CA ARG A 29 -10.21 -5.99 4.66
C ARG A 29 -11.11 -5.99 3.44
N THR A 30 -10.90 -5.08 2.49
CA THR A 30 -11.69 -5.00 1.25
C THR A 30 -11.05 -5.78 0.10
N GLY A 31 -9.74 -5.96 0.13
CA GLY A 31 -8.96 -6.55 -0.97
C GLY A 31 -8.62 -5.55 -2.09
N GLU A 32 -9.04 -4.29 -1.96
CA GLU A 32 -8.78 -3.22 -2.91
C GLU A 32 -7.29 -2.88 -2.99
N ARG A 33 -6.87 -2.47 -4.19
CA ARG A 33 -5.50 -2.12 -4.51
C ARG A 33 -5.49 -0.84 -5.30
N GLU A 34 -4.58 0.06 -4.96
CA GLU A 34 -4.34 1.28 -5.70
C GLU A 34 -2.84 1.48 -5.93
N ASP A 35 -2.50 1.98 -7.12
CA ASP A 35 -1.15 2.40 -7.43
C ASP A 35 -1.00 3.86 -7.04
N VAL A 36 -0.11 4.13 -6.08
CA VAL A 36 0.20 5.47 -5.59
C VAL A 36 1.55 5.89 -6.12
N ALA A 37 1.68 7.14 -6.57
CA ALA A 37 2.97 7.69 -6.94
C ALA A 37 3.96 7.60 -5.76
N ALA A 38 5.19 7.17 -6.05
CA ALA A 38 6.17 6.84 -5.02
C ALA A 38 6.53 8.04 -4.13
N ASP A 39 6.52 9.25 -4.69
CA ASP A 39 6.75 10.51 -3.98
C ASP A 39 5.58 10.92 -3.06
N HIS A 40 4.38 10.38 -3.28
CA HIS A 40 3.18 10.67 -2.48
C HIS A 40 2.78 9.55 -1.51
N VAL A 41 3.44 8.38 -1.57
CA VAL A 41 3.02 7.19 -0.81
C VAL A 41 3.05 7.40 0.70
N VAL A 42 4.04 8.14 1.22
CA VAL A 42 4.18 8.36 2.67
C VAL A 42 3.01 9.16 3.21
N ASP A 43 2.68 10.27 2.57
CA ASP A 43 1.56 11.12 2.96
C ASP A 43 0.22 10.38 2.88
N HIS A 44 0.06 9.55 1.85
CA HIS A 44 -1.10 8.68 1.71
C HIS A 44 -1.23 7.72 2.91
N LEU A 45 -0.16 7.00 3.25
CA LEU A 45 -0.16 6.05 4.38
C LEU A 45 -0.39 6.73 5.73
N VAL A 46 0.19 7.91 5.95
CA VAL A 46 -0.02 8.68 7.19
C VAL A 46 -1.49 9.08 7.35
N ARG A 47 -2.17 9.46 6.26
CA ARG A 47 -3.62 9.75 6.30
C ARG A 47 -4.43 8.50 6.65
N LEU A 48 -4.10 7.37 6.04
CA LEU A 48 -4.83 6.11 6.19
C LEU A 48 -4.69 5.51 7.59
N VAL A 49 -3.52 5.65 8.23
CA VAL A 49 -3.27 5.13 9.59
C VAL A 49 -3.85 6.04 10.69
N ARG A 50 -4.10 7.32 10.38
CA ARG A 50 -4.62 8.29 11.35
C ARG A 50 -6.15 8.43 11.36
N SER A 51 -6.86 7.78 10.44
CA SER A 51 -8.33 7.71 10.41
C SER A 51 -8.87 6.68 11.39
#